data_AF-A0AAJ1XSP6-F1
#
_entry.id   AF-A0AAJ1XSP6-F1
#
_cell.length_a   1.000
_cell.length_b   1.000
_cell.length_c   1.000
_cell.angle_alpha   90.00
_cell.angle_beta   90.00
_cell.angle_gamma   90.00
#
_symmetry.space_group_name_H-M   'P 1'
#
loop_
_entity.id
_entity.type
_entity.pdbx_description
1 polymer ?
#
loop_
_entity_poly.entity_id
_entity_poly.type
_entity_poly.pdbx_seq_one_letter_code
_entity_poly.pdbx_strand_id
1 'polypeptide(L)'
;MSNYEEKEAQALAKIADILNKLDASLEELDSLDEDTKKHSMKKWIVEKKAIHEIKKIAHEAGKYDKYDEKELEKEMGLLEKFM
;
A
#
# COMPACT_ATOMS: atom_id res chain seq x y z
N MET A 1 29.37 2.14 -11.07
CA MET A 1 28.15 2.77 -11.61
C MET A 1 26.98 1.80 -11.77
N SER A 2 27.16 0.49 -11.57
CA SER A 2 26.14 -0.56 -11.73
C SER A 2 25.08 -0.66 -10.61
N ASN A 3 25.32 -0.09 -9.43
CA ASN A 3 24.49 -0.30 -8.24
C ASN A 3 23.20 0.54 -8.22
N TYR A 4 23.02 1.49 -9.15
CA TYR A 4 21.85 2.38 -9.16
C TYR A 4 20.72 1.82 -10.03
N GLU A 5 21.04 1.33 -11.22
CA GLU A 5 20.10 0.62 -12.10
C GLU A 5 19.54 -0.64 -11.42
N GLU A 6 20.37 -1.37 -10.69
CA GLU A 6 19.97 -2.57 -9.96
C GLU A 6 19.00 -2.26 -8.81
N LYS A 7 19.19 -1.12 -8.12
CA LYS A 7 18.27 -0.63 -7.07
C LYS A 7 16.94 -0.14 -7.64
N GLU A 8 16.95 0.55 -8.78
CA GLU A 8 15.72 0.97 -9.45
C GLU A 8 14.93 -0.24 -9.96
N ALA A 9 15.60 -1.22 -10.57
CA ALA A 9 14.96 -2.47 -10.99
C ALA A 9 14.37 -3.24 -9.80
N GLN A 10 15.08 -3.31 -8.67
CA GLN A 10 14.58 -3.93 -7.45
C GLN A 10 13.40 -3.17 -6.84
N ALA A 11 13.41 -1.84 -6.88
CA ALA A 11 12.29 -1.01 -6.43
C ALA A 11 11.05 -1.25 -7.30
N LEU A 12 11.21 -1.32 -8.63
CA LEU A 12 10.13 -1.64 -9.55
C LEU A 12 9.56 -3.05 -9.32
N ALA A 13 10.42 -4.04 -9.07
CA ALA A 13 9.98 -5.39 -8.73
C ALA A 13 9.14 -5.41 -7.44
N LYS A 14 9.59 -4.72 -6.38
CA LYS A 14 8.81 -4.60 -5.14
C LYS A 14 7.46 -3.89 -5.33
N ILE A 15 7.41 -2.85 -6.17
CA ILE A 15 6.16 -2.17 -6.50
C ILE A 15 5.20 -3.12 -7.23
N ALA A 16 5.70 -3.89 -8.20
CA ALA A 16 4.91 -4.89 -8.91
C ALA A 16 4.34 -5.95 -7.95
N ASP A 17 5.14 -6.43 -6.99
CA ASP A 17 4.67 -7.38 -5.96
C ASP A 17 3.55 -6.78 -5.08
N ILE A 18 3.64 -5.50 -4.72
CA ILE A 18 2.58 -4.83 -3.95
C ILE A 18 1.31 -4.68 -4.78
N LEU A 19 1.43 -4.33 -6.06
CA LEU A 19 0.27 -4.21 -6.95
C LEU A 19 -0.43 -5.57 -7.12
N ASN A 20 0.32 -6.64 -7.35
CA ASN A 20 -0.25 -7.99 -7.43
C ASN A 20 -0.97 -8.40 -6.13
N LYS A 21 -0.41 -8.04 -4.97
CA LYS A 21 -1.07 -8.29 -3.66
C LYS A 21 -2.33 -7.45 -3.47
N LEU A 22 -2.30 -6.19 -3.92
CA LEU A 22 -3.47 -5.31 -3.90
C LEU A 22 -4.60 -5.90 -4.74
N ASP A 23 -4.32 -6.27 -5.98
CA ASP A 23 -5.31 -6.86 -6.89
C ASP A 23 -5.91 -8.14 -6.30
N ALA A 24 -5.06 -9.06 -5.82
CA ALA A 24 -5.52 -10.28 -5.17
C ALA A 24 -6.40 -10.01 -3.93
N SER A 25 -6.01 -9.04 -3.10
CA SER A 25 -6.75 -8.68 -1.89
C SER A 25 -8.10 -8.04 -2.23
N LEU A 26 -8.17 -7.24 -3.30
CA LEU A 26 -9.40 -6.62 -3.76
C LEU A 26 -10.36 -7.66 -4.36
N GLU A 27 -9.85 -8.60 -5.17
CA GLU A 27 -10.63 -9.72 -5.70
C GLU A 27 -11.18 -10.62 -4.58
N GLU A 28 -10.34 -10.94 -3.58
CA GLU A 28 -10.77 -11.71 -2.40
C GLU A 28 -11.88 -10.96 -1.66
N LEU A 29 -11.72 -9.66 -1.42
CA LEU A 29 -12.77 -8.86 -0.81
C LEU A 29 -14.04 -8.93 -1.65
N ASP A 30 -14.00 -8.68 -2.96
CA ASP A 30 -15.15 -8.74 -3.86
C ASP A 30 -15.87 -10.09 -3.87
N SER A 31 -15.16 -11.18 -3.60
CA SER A 31 -15.75 -12.52 -3.48
C SER A 31 -16.49 -12.78 -2.16
N LEU A 32 -16.26 -11.96 -1.13
CA LEU A 32 -16.89 -12.09 0.19
C LEU A 32 -18.26 -11.41 0.22
N ASP A 33 -19.28 -12.16 0.60
CA ASP A 33 -20.65 -11.67 0.79
C ASP A 33 -20.78 -10.98 2.18
N GLU A 34 -20.18 -9.80 2.30
CA GLU A 34 -20.22 -8.96 3.52
C GLU A 34 -21.04 -7.68 3.32
N ASP A 35 -21.44 -7.06 4.44
CA ASP A 35 -22.08 -5.74 4.44
C ASP A 35 -21.30 -4.71 3.60
N THR A 36 -21.99 -4.03 2.68
CA THR A 36 -21.40 -3.14 1.68
C THR A 36 -20.54 -2.02 2.30
N LYS A 37 -20.90 -1.54 3.50
CA LYS A 37 -20.14 -0.49 4.19
C LYS A 37 -18.83 -1.03 4.78
N LYS A 38 -18.88 -2.21 5.40
CA LYS A 38 -17.69 -2.88 5.94
C LYS A 38 -16.72 -3.28 4.83
N HIS A 39 -17.28 -3.75 3.71
CA HIS A 39 -16.54 -4.12 2.51
C HIS A 39 -15.80 -2.92 1.88
N SER A 40 -16.51 -1.81 1.67
CA SER A 40 -15.91 -0.56 1.18
C SER A 40 -14.79 -0.05 2.08
N MET A 41 -14.95 -0.15 3.41
CA MET A 41 -13.93 0.25 4.36
C MET A 41 -12.69 -0.67 4.33
N LYS A 42 -12.88 -1.99 4.22
CA LYS A 42 -11.77 -2.94 4.06
C LYS A 42 -10.98 -2.68 2.78
N LYS A 43 -11.65 -2.46 1.65
CA LYS A 43 -10.99 -2.09 0.39
C LYS A 43 -10.14 -0.84 0.55
N TRP A 44 -10.71 0.20 1.14
CA TRP A 44 -10.00 1.44 1.41
C TRP A 44 -8.75 1.23 2.28
N ILE A 45 -8.83 0.38 3.33
CA ILE A 45 -7.66 0.04 4.16
C ILE A 45 -6.57 -0.65 3.34
N VAL A 46 -6.94 -1.62 2.49
CA VAL A 46 -5.98 -2.35 1.65
C VAL A 46 -5.30 -1.41 0.66
N GLU A 47 -6.06 -0.55 -0.02
CA GLU A 47 -5.53 0.48 -0.92
C GLU A 47 -4.56 1.42 -0.21
N LYS A 48 -4.93 1.90 0.99
CA LYS A 48 -4.07 2.78 1.79
C LYS A 48 -2.75 2.13 2.20
N LYS A 49 -2.79 0.87 2.59
CA LYS A 49 -1.58 0.09 2.90
C LYS A 49 -0.68 -0.06 1.68
N ALA A 50 -1.24 -0.43 0.53
CA ALA A 50 -0.47 -0.57 -0.71
C ALA A 50 0.19 0.76 -1.13
N ILE A 51 -0.54 1.87 -1.07
CA ILE A 51 0.00 3.21 -1.35
C ILE A 51 1.14 3.56 -0.40
N HIS A 52 0.98 3.28 0.90
CA HIS A 52 2.02 3.56 1.89
C HIS A 52 3.30 2.76 1.63
N GLU A 53 3.18 1.47 1.30
CA GLU A 53 4.33 0.64 0.95
C GLU A 53 5.03 1.10 -0.34
N ILE A 54 4.27 1.53 -1.36
CA ILE A 54 4.82 2.11 -2.59
C ILE A 54 5.59 3.41 -2.27
N LYS A 55 5.03 4.29 -1.43
CA LYS A 55 5.73 5.51 -0.97
C LYS A 55 7.03 5.17 -0.25
N LYS A 56 7.03 4.13 0.60
CA LYS A 56 8.22 3.64 1.29
C LYS A 56 9.30 3.19 0.31
N ILE A 57 8.94 2.38 -0.69
CA ILE A 57 9.90 1.90 -1.71
C ILE A 57 10.46 3.05 -2.53
N ALA A 58 9.60 4.00 -2.94
CA ALA A 58 10.04 5.18 -3.66
C ALA A 58 11.01 6.04 -2.82
N HIS A 59 10.80 6.12 -1.50
CA HIS A 59 11.71 6.76 -0.57
C HIS A 59 13.05 6.02 -0.43
N GLU A 60 13.00 4.70 -0.25
CA GLU A 60 14.20 3.84 -0.20
C GLU A 60 15.03 3.92 -1.49
N ALA A 61 14.37 4.09 -2.64
CA ALA A 61 15.00 4.30 -3.95
C ALA A 61 15.55 5.73 -4.15
N GLY A 62 15.33 6.64 -3.19
CA GLY A 62 15.74 8.05 -3.28
C GLY A 62 14.95 8.86 -4.31
N LYS A 63 13.73 8.42 -4.65
CA LYS A 63 12.83 9.08 -5.61
C LYS A 63 11.65 9.80 -4.96
N TYR A 64 11.47 9.65 -3.64
CA TYR A 64 10.34 10.24 -2.92
C TYR A 64 10.71 10.64 -1.48
N ASP A 65 10.84 11.94 -1.21
CA ASP A 65 11.32 12.43 0.10
C ASP A 65 10.21 12.64 1.14
N LYS A 66 8.94 12.66 0.71
CA LYS A 66 7.78 12.99 1.57
C LYS A 66 7.18 11.78 2.27
N TYR A 67 7.97 10.74 2.51
CA TYR A 67 7.50 9.55 3.22
C TYR A 67 7.43 9.83 4.72
N ASP A 68 6.26 9.61 5.33
CA ASP A 68 6.07 9.60 6.78
C ASP A 68 5.68 8.18 7.20
N GLU A 69 6.59 7.49 7.88
CA GLU A 69 6.37 6.13 8.40
C GLU A 69 5.13 6.03 9.30
N LYS A 70 4.77 7.12 9.98
CA LYS A 70 3.62 7.16 10.89
C LYS A 70 2.33 7.60 10.21
N GLU A 71 2.35 7.93 8.91
CA GLU A 71 1.16 8.36 8.16
C GLU A 71 0.07 7.29 8.23
N LEU A 72 0.41 6.05 7.92
CA LEU A 72 -0.53 4.94 7.91
C LEU A 72 -1.08 4.63 9.32
N GLU A 73 -0.23 4.69 10.35
CA GLU A 73 -0.64 4.48 11.74
C GLU A 73 -1.64 5.55 12.20
N LYS A 74 -1.39 6.83 11.85
CA LYS A 74 -2.32 7.93 12.15
C LYS A 74 -3.65 7.76 11.42
N GLU A 75 -3.62 7.39 10.13
CA GLU A 75 -4.84 7.15 9.34
C GLU A 75 -5.65 5.97 9.90
N MET A 76 -4.99 4.86 10.26
CA MET A 76 -5.63 3.68 10.86
C MET A 76 -6.23 4.01 12.24
N GLY A 77 -5.49 4.72 13.09
CA GLY A 77 -5.97 5.13 14.42
C GLY A 77 -7.10 6.15 14.37
N LEU A 78 -7.22 6.96 13.30
CA LEU A 78 -8.41 7.76 13.06
C LEU A 78 -9.59 6.88 12.66
N LEU A 79 -9.39 5.94 11.73
CA LEU A 79 -10.44 5.03 11.28
C LEU A 79 -11.03 4.21 12.45
N GLU A 80 -10.19 3.70 13.35
CA GLU A 80 -10.63 2.97 14.54
C GLU A 80 -11.51 3.81 15.48
N LYS A 81 -11.33 5.14 15.52
CA LYS A 81 -12.21 6.04 16.30
C LYS A 81 -13.57 6.27 15.65
N PHE A 82 -13.71 5.98 14.36
CA PHE A 82 -14.94 6.18 13.59
C PHE A 82 -15.71 4.86 13.33
N MET A 83 -15.16 3.72 13.73
CA MET A 83 -15.82 2.41 13.72
C MET A 83 -16.52 2.13 15.04
#